data_AF-A0A344TQ36-F1
#
_entry.id   AF-A0A344TQ36-F1
#
_cell.length_a   1.000
_cell.length_b   1.000
_cell.length_c   1.000
_cell.angle_alpha   90.00
_cell.angle_beta   90.00
_cell.angle_gamma   90.00
#
_symmetry.space_group_name_H-M   'P 1'
#
loop_
_entity.id
_entity.type
_entity.pdbx_description
1 polymer ?
#
loop_
_entity_poly.entity_id
_entity_poly.type
_entity_poly.pdbx_seq_one_letter_code
_entity_poly.pdbx_strand_id
1 'polypeptide(L)'
;MFHVKKHLRLFAVAAITSLLTLNSCTDHRLPPSPQTLPDVSFYALNDNNQLMFINVRATSTPTSTVTISGLPTGETIRAIDFRPATGQLYGVGSDSRLYVINPTSGAARMVGMNPLNPTLNGTMIAFDFNPTVDRIRLVTNTGQNLRLHPETGAVAAMDGAINGAPGAMVTGGAYTNNRAGVTSTTLFNIDPVNDRLYRQNPPNNGTLEEVGALGLDITGTSGFDISPNGDAIAAVTVFGQSELNQVNLSTGRLQKLGDLPANIIGIAIPTEPVAYAIDDANNLLIFNPVAASPITPTTKTIMGLQMGESILGIDFRPSNGQLYALGSTSRIYTLTVNAANTATYTATALGAGPFTPALSGTSFGFDFNPVPDLIRVVSNTRQNLRVSPVTGAINNVDTELSIMSANVSAAAYTNNFAGTMTTTLYDIDTPTGGNAMLYTQNPPNNGTLNLVGSLGIQVESVNGFDIGGASNTAYALLRSGGTTGVYTINLATGAATLGSTLQGNPTVRAMAVGLGF
;
A
#
# COMPACT_ATOMS: atom_id res chain seq x y z
N MET A 1 -11.64 -35.47 86.94
CA MET A 1 -13.02 -35.57 86.45
C MET A 1 -13.68 -34.21 86.67
N PHE A 2 -14.04 -33.55 85.57
CA PHE A 2 -14.94 -32.41 85.43
C PHE A 2 -14.65 -31.03 86.08
N HIS A 3 -14.72 -30.04 85.16
CA HIS A 3 -15.48 -28.78 85.22
C HIS A 3 -14.77 -27.42 85.33
N VAL A 4 -14.71 -26.74 84.16
CA VAL A 4 -15.18 -25.37 83.82
C VAL A 4 -14.49 -24.13 84.43
N LYS A 5 -13.93 -23.27 83.54
CA LYS A 5 -14.29 -21.84 83.25
C LYS A 5 -13.21 -21.22 82.34
N LYS A 6 -13.49 -20.90 81.07
CA LYS A 6 -14.01 -19.62 80.49
C LYS A 6 -13.08 -18.40 80.65
N HIS A 7 -12.60 -17.85 79.53
CA HIS A 7 -12.53 -16.42 79.12
C HIS A 7 -11.99 -16.38 77.67
N LEU A 8 -12.80 -16.15 76.62
CA LEU A 8 -13.42 -14.91 76.10
C LEU A 8 -12.43 -13.93 75.44
N ARG A 9 -12.56 -13.77 74.10
CA ARG A 9 -12.34 -12.59 73.22
C ARG A 9 -12.33 -13.12 71.76
N LEU A 10 -12.91 -12.53 70.71
CA LEU A 10 -13.77 -11.36 70.50
C LEU A 10 -14.41 -11.53 69.10
N PHE A 11 -15.56 -10.90 68.86
CA PHE A 11 -16.46 -11.03 67.71
C PHE A 11 -15.84 -10.80 66.32
N ALA A 12 -16.29 -11.60 65.35
CA ALA A 12 -16.30 -11.28 63.93
C ALA A 12 -17.77 -11.07 63.49
N VAL A 13 -18.08 -9.90 62.94
CA VAL A 13 -19.28 -9.69 62.11
C VAL A 13 -18.76 -9.13 60.79
N ALA A 14 -18.85 -9.93 59.74
CA ALA A 14 -18.55 -9.54 58.38
C ALA A 14 -19.72 -8.72 57.83
N ALA A 15 -19.47 -7.44 57.53
CA ALA A 15 -20.32 -6.65 56.65
C ALA A 15 -19.71 -6.69 55.24
N ILE A 16 -20.38 -7.40 54.34
CA ILE A 16 -20.08 -7.41 52.91
C ILE A 16 -20.53 -6.05 52.35
N THR A 17 -19.58 -5.14 52.14
CA THR A 17 -19.81 -3.96 51.31
C THR A 17 -19.59 -4.36 49.85
N SER A 18 -20.68 -4.51 49.10
CA SER A 18 -20.62 -4.52 47.65
C SER A 18 -20.22 -3.13 47.17
N LEU A 19 -19.02 -3.00 46.63
CA LEU A 19 -18.70 -1.88 45.74
C LEU A 19 -19.43 -2.15 44.41
N LEU A 20 -20.63 -1.59 44.29
CA LEU A 20 -21.21 -1.26 43.00
C LEU A 20 -20.31 -0.20 42.37
N THR A 21 -19.36 -0.61 41.52
CA THR A 21 -18.73 0.30 40.59
C THR A 21 -19.82 0.72 39.58
N LEU A 22 -20.34 1.93 39.78
CA LEU A 22 -21.04 2.69 38.77
C LEU A 22 -20.09 2.86 37.58
N ASN A 23 -20.07 1.91 36.65
CA ASN A 23 -19.66 2.18 35.28
C ASN A 23 -20.66 3.22 34.78
N SER A 24 -20.30 4.50 34.81
CA SER A 24 -21.07 5.52 34.13
C SER A 24 -21.28 5.04 32.70
N CYS A 25 -22.54 4.91 32.27
CA CYS A 25 -22.87 4.71 30.88
C CYS A 25 -22.31 5.91 30.10
N THR A 26 -21.09 5.78 29.57
CA THR A 26 -20.59 6.71 28.58
C THR A 26 -21.56 6.63 27.42
N ASP A 27 -22.26 7.71 27.14
CA ASP A 27 -23.20 7.76 26.03
C ASP A 27 -22.40 7.70 24.72
N HIS A 28 -22.35 6.52 24.12
CA HIS A 28 -21.58 6.24 22.91
C HIS A 28 -22.14 6.93 21.66
N ARG A 29 -23.26 7.65 21.80
CA ARG A 29 -23.84 8.50 20.76
C ARG A 29 -23.32 9.93 20.81
N LEU A 30 -22.68 10.36 21.90
CA LEU A 30 -22.04 11.67 21.99
C LEU A 30 -20.60 11.56 21.47
N PRO A 31 -20.22 12.36 20.44
CA PRO A 31 -18.84 12.45 20.01
C PRO A 31 -17.91 12.88 21.15
N PRO A 32 -16.74 12.25 21.30
CA PRO A 32 -15.68 12.78 22.17
C PRO A 32 -15.25 14.18 21.73
N SER A 33 -14.60 14.92 22.64
CA SER A 33 -14.00 16.21 22.28
C SER A 33 -12.98 16.01 21.14
N PRO A 34 -13.01 16.79 20.05
CA PRO A 34 -12.09 16.61 18.92
C PRO A 34 -10.61 16.55 19.30
N GLN A 35 -10.19 17.32 20.31
CA GLN A 35 -8.80 17.34 20.78
C GLN A 35 -8.34 16.02 21.42
N THR A 36 -9.28 15.15 21.80
CA THR A 36 -8.99 13.84 22.39
C THR A 36 -8.87 12.73 21.33
N LEU A 37 -9.32 13.00 20.11
CA LEU A 37 -9.24 12.06 18.99
C LEU A 37 -7.83 12.09 18.36
N PRO A 38 -7.37 10.98 17.76
CA PRO A 38 -6.11 10.98 17.02
C PRO A 38 -6.20 11.91 15.80
N ASP A 39 -5.07 12.42 15.33
CA ASP A 39 -5.01 13.29 14.14
C ASP A 39 -4.93 12.43 12.86
N VAL A 40 -6.03 11.77 12.54
CA VAL A 40 -6.11 10.81 11.43
C VAL A 40 -7.00 11.38 10.34
N SER A 41 -6.56 11.26 9.09
CA SER A 41 -7.35 11.65 7.93
C SER A 41 -7.66 10.44 7.07
N PHE A 42 -8.79 10.48 6.38
CA PHE A 42 -9.30 9.44 5.50
C PHE A 42 -9.97 10.08 4.28
N TYR A 43 -10.14 9.29 3.23
CA TYR A 43 -10.96 9.67 2.08
C TYR A 43 -12.36 9.09 2.24
N ALA A 44 -13.37 9.93 2.02
CA ALA A 44 -14.76 9.50 1.90
C ALA A 44 -15.24 9.67 0.46
N LEU A 45 -15.81 8.61 -0.11
CA LEU A 45 -16.49 8.64 -1.40
C LEU A 45 -17.97 8.96 -1.17
N ASN A 46 -18.49 9.99 -1.80
CA ASN A 46 -19.92 10.32 -1.76
C ASN A 46 -20.68 9.80 -2.99
N ASP A 47 -22.01 9.83 -2.92
CA ASP A 47 -22.90 9.42 -4.00
C ASP A 47 -22.89 10.32 -5.25
N ASN A 48 -22.29 11.52 -5.14
CA ASN A 48 -21.97 12.40 -6.28
C ASN A 48 -20.65 12.02 -6.98
N ASN A 49 -20.05 10.87 -6.64
CA ASN A 49 -18.80 10.36 -7.21
C ASN A 49 -17.62 11.32 -6.95
N GLN A 50 -17.56 11.87 -5.73
CA GLN A 50 -16.48 12.75 -5.27
C GLN A 50 -15.69 12.11 -4.13
N LEU A 51 -14.38 12.35 -4.11
CA LEU A 51 -13.51 12.03 -2.98
C LEU A 51 -13.38 13.25 -2.08
N MET A 52 -13.65 13.06 -0.80
CA MET A 52 -13.61 14.09 0.24
C MET A 52 -12.49 13.72 1.23
N PHE A 53 -11.49 14.56 1.41
CA PHE A 53 -10.43 14.32 2.37
C PHE A 53 -10.80 14.90 3.73
N ILE A 54 -11.06 14.03 4.70
CA ILE A 54 -11.68 14.39 5.99
C ILE A 54 -10.74 13.98 7.12
N ASN A 55 -10.64 14.84 8.13
CA ASN A 55 -9.96 14.53 9.38
C ASN A 55 -10.97 14.07 10.44
N VAL A 56 -10.65 13.04 11.22
CA VAL A 56 -11.57 12.52 12.27
C VAL A 56 -11.89 13.55 13.36
N ARG A 57 -11.06 14.59 13.52
CA ARG A 57 -11.31 15.71 14.44
C ARG A 57 -12.28 16.75 13.89
N ALA A 58 -12.59 16.71 12.59
CA ALA A 58 -13.40 17.70 11.89
C ALA A 58 -14.26 17.04 10.80
N THR A 59 -15.10 16.06 11.20
CA THR A 59 -15.78 15.14 10.27
C THR A 59 -16.74 15.82 9.30
N SER A 60 -17.31 16.98 9.66
CA SER A 60 -18.28 17.72 8.84
C SER A 60 -17.65 18.75 7.89
N THR A 61 -16.33 18.94 7.93
CA THR A 61 -15.63 19.94 7.12
C THR A 61 -14.46 19.29 6.38
N PRO A 62 -14.69 18.79 5.16
CA PRO A 62 -13.62 18.27 4.32
C PRO A 62 -12.55 19.33 4.08
N THR A 63 -11.29 18.90 4.12
CA THR A 63 -10.14 19.73 3.77
C THR A 63 -9.97 19.87 2.27
N SER A 64 -10.44 18.87 1.50
CA SER A 64 -10.56 18.93 0.05
C SER A 64 -11.74 18.09 -0.44
N THR A 65 -12.25 18.43 -1.62
CA THR A 65 -13.26 17.62 -2.32
C THR A 65 -12.97 17.66 -3.82
N VAL A 66 -12.84 16.49 -4.44
CA VAL A 66 -12.52 16.36 -5.86
C VAL A 66 -13.48 15.39 -6.54
N THR A 67 -13.97 15.77 -7.72
CA THR A 67 -14.85 14.90 -8.51
C THR A 67 -14.03 13.86 -9.27
N ILE A 68 -14.46 12.60 -9.21
CA ILE A 68 -13.80 11.53 -9.96
C ILE A 68 -14.10 11.69 -11.46
N SER A 69 -13.07 11.59 -12.29
CA SER A 69 -13.11 11.71 -13.75
C SER A 69 -12.39 10.54 -14.42
N GLY A 70 -12.44 10.44 -15.75
CA GLY A 70 -11.79 9.35 -16.50
C GLY A 70 -12.58 8.04 -16.56
N LEU A 71 -13.82 8.04 -16.06
CA LEU A 71 -14.74 6.91 -16.17
C LEU A 71 -15.50 6.94 -17.51
N PRO A 72 -15.91 5.78 -18.06
CA PRO A 72 -16.89 5.70 -19.13
C PRO A 72 -18.20 6.45 -18.81
N THR A 73 -18.89 6.93 -19.84
CA THR A 73 -20.12 7.72 -19.69
C THR A 73 -21.17 6.95 -18.89
N GLY A 74 -21.61 7.53 -17.76
CA GLY A 74 -22.64 6.96 -16.88
C GLY A 74 -22.11 6.02 -15.80
N GLU A 75 -20.82 5.67 -15.83
CA GLU A 75 -20.20 4.84 -14.79
C GLU A 75 -19.82 5.68 -13.56
N THR A 76 -20.02 5.12 -12.36
CA THR A 76 -19.65 5.73 -11.08
C THR A 76 -18.87 4.74 -10.21
N ILE A 77 -17.99 5.22 -9.34
CA ILE A 77 -17.31 4.38 -8.35
C ILE A 77 -18.30 3.96 -7.24
N ARG A 78 -18.17 2.72 -6.76
CA ARG A 78 -19.04 2.10 -5.77
C ARG A 78 -18.36 1.80 -4.44
N ALA A 79 -17.06 1.55 -4.45
CA ALA A 79 -16.25 1.34 -3.24
C ALA A 79 -14.80 1.67 -3.55
N ILE A 80 -14.03 1.96 -2.50
CA ILE A 80 -12.62 2.36 -2.58
C ILE A 80 -11.82 1.73 -1.45
N ASP A 81 -10.53 1.48 -1.70
CA ASP A 81 -9.55 1.15 -0.67
C ASP A 81 -8.11 1.41 -1.16
N PHE A 82 -7.17 1.63 -0.24
CA PHE A 82 -5.75 1.79 -0.54
C PHE A 82 -5.01 0.46 -0.59
N ARG A 83 -4.20 0.26 -1.62
CA ARG A 83 -3.32 -0.91 -1.74
C ARG A 83 -2.05 -0.74 -0.89
N PRO A 84 -1.81 -1.52 0.17
CA PRO A 84 -0.63 -1.32 1.04
C PRO A 84 0.70 -1.51 0.34
N ALA A 85 0.75 -2.40 -0.67
CA ALA A 85 1.96 -2.68 -1.42
C ALA A 85 2.43 -1.50 -2.29
N THR A 86 1.58 -0.52 -2.56
CA THR A 86 1.94 0.61 -3.45
C THR A 86 1.47 1.97 -2.96
N GLY A 87 0.52 2.06 -2.03
CA GLY A 87 -0.10 3.31 -1.60
C GLY A 87 -1.14 3.89 -2.53
N GLN A 88 -1.48 3.20 -3.62
CA GLN A 88 -2.45 3.70 -4.59
C GLN A 88 -3.89 3.47 -4.10
N LEU A 89 -4.76 4.45 -4.30
CA LEU A 89 -6.20 4.30 -4.08
C LEU A 89 -6.82 3.53 -5.25
N TYR A 90 -7.49 2.43 -4.95
CA TYR A 90 -8.28 1.68 -5.92
C TYR A 90 -9.77 1.91 -5.68
N GLY A 91 -10.56 1.67 -6.72
CA GLY A 91 -12.01 1.57 -6.58
C GLY A 91 -12.64 0.66 -7.62
N VAL A 92 -13.84 0.18 -7.33
CA VAL A 92 -14.65 -0.61 -8.26
C VAL A 92 -15.82 0.21 -8.80
N GLY A 93 -16.00 0.24 -10.12
CA GLY A 93 -17.05 0.97 -10.81
C GLY A 93 -18.36 0.19 -10.94
N SER A 94 -19.44 0.90 -11.23
CA SER A 94 -20.80 0.35 -11.42
C SER A 94 -20.90 -0.65 -12.57
N ASP A 95 -20.01 -0.56 -13.55
CA ASP A 95 -19.93 -1.48 -14.69
C ASP A 95 -19.00 -2.67 -14.40
N SER A 96 -18.70 -2.94 -13.13
CA SER A 96 -17.79 -3.99 -12.70
C SER A 96 -16.39 -3.83 -13.28
N ARG A 97 -15.81 -2.62 -13.27
CA ARG A 97 -14.40 -2.40 -13.65
C ARG A 97 -13.58 -1.97 -12.45
N LEU A 98 -12.31 -2.37 -12.40
CA LEU A 98 -11.37 -1.94 -11.37
C LEU A 98 -10.64 -0.69 -11.84
N TYR A 99 -10.41 0.26 -10.95
CA TYR A 99 -9.72 1.52 -11.21
C TYR A 99 -8.62 1.77 -10.21
N VAL A 100 -7.57 2.46 -10.65
CA VAL A 100 -6.70 3.26 -9.78
C VAL A 100 -7.16 4.72 -9.89
N ILE A 101 -7.29 5.40 -8.76
CA ILE A 101 -7.81 6.76 -8.66
C ILE A 101 -6.73 7.63 -8.03
N ASN A 102 -6.37 8.73 -8.68
CA ASN A 102 -5.51 9.74 -8.07
C ASN A 102 -6.34 10.54 -7.05
N PRO A 103 -6.05 10.46 -5.74
CA PRO A 103 -6.92 11.04 -4.72
C PRO A 103 -6.89 12.58 -4.68
N THR A 104 -5.85 13.20 -5.26
CA THR A 104 -5.68 14.66 -5.27
C THR A 104 -6.35 15.32 -6.47
N SER A 105 -6.41 14.64 -7.62
CA SER A 105 -7.02 15.19 -8.86
C SER A 105 -8.36 14.55 -9.20
N GLY A 106 -8.70 13.40 -8.62
CA GLY A 106 -9.87 12.60 -8.99
C GLY A 106 -9.72 11.85 -10.32
N ALA A 107 -8.57 11.92 -11.01
CA ALA A 107 -8.38 11.19 -12.25
C ALA A 107 -8.35 9.67 -11.99
N ALA A 108 -9.32 8.94 -12.55
CA ALA A 108 -9.39 7.50 -12.50
C ALA A 108 -8.89 6.87 -13.81
N ARG A 109 -8.24 5.71 -13.68
CA ARG A 109 -7.79 4.91 -14.81
C ARG A 109 -8.16 3.45 -14.59
N MET A 110 -8.75 2.84 -15.61
CA MET A 110 -9.08 1.41 -15.60
C MET A 110 -7.82 0.55 -15.42
N VAL A 111 -7.97 -0.52 -14.63
CA VAL A 111 -7.02 -1.61 -14.49
C VAL A 111 -7.51 -2.77 -15.35
N GLY A 112 -6.70 -3.18 -16.32
CA GLY A 112 -7.15 -4.09 -17.36
C GLY A 112 -8.14 -3.42 -18.33
N MET A 113 -8.68 -4.21 -19.26
CA MET A 113 -9.63 -3.73 -20.29
C MET A 113 -11.04 -4.33 -20.14
N ASN A 114 -11.18 -5.40 -19.36
CA ASN A 114 -12.42 -6.15 -19.26
C ASN A 114 -13.10 -5.90 -17.91
N PRO A 115 -14.44 -5.88 -17.87
CA PRO A 115 -15.17 -6.00 -16.61
C PRO A 115 -14.81 -7.28 -15.85
N LEU A 116 -15.05 -7.27 -14.54
CA LEU A 116 -14.98 -8.45 -13.68
C LEU A 116 -15.86 -9.56 -14.26
N ASN A 117 -15.36 -10.78 -14.20
CA ASN A 117 -16.11 -11.98 -14.55
C ASN A 117 -15.95 -13.01 -13.42
N PRO A 118 -17.02 -13.31 -12.65
CA PRO A 118 -18.38 -12.79 -12.79
C PRO A 118 -18.49 -11.28 -12.49
N THR A 119 -19.50 -10.63 -13.06
CA THR A 119 -19.82 -9.21 -12.78
C THR A 119 -20.35 -9.05 -11.36
N LEU A 120 -20.39 -7.80 -10.87
CA LEU A 120 -20.96 -7.48 -9.57
C LEU A 120 -22.41 -7.94 -9.47
N ASN A 121 -22.74 -8.58 -8.35
CA ASN A 121 -24.10 -8.97 -8.00
C ASN A 121 -24.49 -8.28 -6.69
N GLY A 122 -25.23 -7.17 -6.78
CA GLY A 122 -25.61 -6.37 -5.61
C GLY A 122 -25.27 -4.89 -5.79
N THR A 123 -25.60 -4.09 -4.79
CA THR A 123 -25.46 -2.62 -4.82
C THR A 123 -24.54 -2.07 -3.73
N MET A 124 -24.39 -2.80 -2.62
CA MET A 124 -23.46 -2.46 -1.54
C MET A 124 -22.28 -3.40 -1.58
N ILE A 125 -21.07 -2.85 -1.43
CA ILE A 125 -19.81 -3.54 -1.67
C ILE A 125 -18.85 -3.27 -0.52
N ALA A 126 -18.49 -4.32 0.22
CA ALA A 126 -17.28 -4.34 1.02
C ALA A 126 -16.08 -4.60 0.10
N PHE A 127 -15.10 -3.71 0.12
CA PHE A 127 -13.96 -3.71 -0.80
C PHE A 127 -12.71 -3.36 -0.01
N ASP A 128 -11.77 -4.30 0.11
CA ASP A 128 -10.59 -4.10 0.97
C ASP A 128 -9.40 -4.96 0.54
N PHE A 129 -8.19 -4.43 0.67
CA PHE A 129 -6.94 -5.11 0.36
C PHE A 129 -6.51 -6.02 1.49
N ASN A 130 -6.27 -7.29 1.16
CA ASN A 130 -5.54 -8.17 2.05
C ASN A 130 -4.03 -7.83 1.99
N PRO A 131 -3.42 -7.29 3.06
CA PRO A 131 -2.02 -6.85 3.05
C PRO A 131 -1.01 -8.01 2.98
N THR A 132 -1.43 -9.25 3.24
CA THR A 132 -0.53 -10.42 3.27
C THR A 132 -0.35 -11.08 1.92
N VAL A 133 -1.41 -11.13 1.10
CA VAL A 133 -1.42 -11.78 -0.22
C VAL A 133 -1.62 -10.80 -1.36
N ASP A 134 -1.75 -9.51 -1.05
CA ASP A 134 -1.88 -8.41 -2.02
C ASP A 134 -3.00 -8.68 -3.05
N ARG A 135 -4.19 -8.97 -2.52
CA ARG A 135 -5.40 -9.20 -3.28
C ARG A 135 -6.53 -8.39 -2.68
N ILE A 136 -7.43 -7.94 -3.54
CA ILE A 136 -8.63 -7.24 -3.11
C ILE A 136 -9.68 -8.30 -2.76
N ARG A 137 -10.28 -8.17 -1.58
CA ARG A 137 -11.52 -8.84 -1.23
C ARG A 137 -12.68 -7.96 -1.67
N LEU A 138 -13.63 -8.56 -2.37
CA LEU A 138 -14.89 -7.92 -2.72
C LEU A 138 -16.03 -8.80 -2.22
N VAL A 139 -16.84 -8.27 -1.32
CA VAL A 139 -18.08 -8.92 -0.85
C VAL A 139 -19.26 -8.01 -1.13
N THR A 140 -20.32 -8.53 -1.73
CA THR A 140 -21.55 -7.76 -1.96
C THR A 140 -22.63 -8.11 -0.95
N ASN A 141 -23.65 -7.26 -0.86
CA ASN A 141 -24.84 -7.53 -0.03
C ASN A 141 -25.66 -8.76 -0.41
N THR A 142 -25.37 -9.41 -1.54
CA THR A 142 -25.99 -10.68 -1.94
C THR A 142 -25.19 -11.90 -1.49
N GLY A 143 -24.02 -11.69 -0.87
CA GLY A 143 -23.11 -12.74 -0.43
C GLY A 143 -22.11 -13.19 -1.49
N GLN A 144 -22.03 -12.51 -2.65
CA GLN A 144 -20.95 -12.74 -3.62
C GLN A 144 -19.61 -12.43 -2.96
N ASN A 145 -18.66 -13.36 -2.98
CA ASN A 145 -17.36 -13.25 -2.33
C ASN A 145 -16.25 -13.51 -3.37
N LEU A 146 -15.58 -12.45 -3.80
CA LEU A 146 -14.55 -12.49 -4.84
C LEU A 146 -13.19 -12.09 -4.28
N ARG A 147 -12.14 -12.65 -4.86
CA ARG A 147 -10.77 -12.12 -4.79
C ARG A 147 -10.38 -11.55 -6.14
N LEU A 148 -9.91 -10.31 -6.18
CA LEU A 148 -9.49 -9.63 -7.40
C LEU A 148 -7.96 -9.45 -7.45
N HIS A 149 -7.43 -9.41 -8.66
CA HIS A 149 -6.01 -9.18 -8.93
C HIS A 149 -5.74 -7.69 -9.21
N PRO A 150 -4.97 -6.98 -8.37
CA PRO A 150 -4.84 -5.53 -8.49
C PRO A 150 -4.06 -5.05 -9.73
N GLU A 151 -3.25 -5.92 -10.34
CA GLU A 151 -2.46 -5.62 -11.54
C GLU A 151 -3.19 -5.93 -12.85
N THR A 152 -4.16 -6.85 -12.85
CA THR A 152 -4.85 -7.28 -14.09
C THR A 152 -6.31 -6.86 -14.14
N GLY A 153 -6.91 -6.51 -13.00
CA GLY A 153 -8.34 -6.22 -12.90
C GLY A 153 -9.22 -7.46 -13.01
N ALA A 154 -8.65 -8.67 -13.07
CA ALA A 154 -9.41 -9.91 -13.19
C ALA A 154 -9.85 -10.44 -11.81
N VAL A 155 -10.91 -11.25 -11.82
CA VAL A 155 -11.27 -12.09 -10.68
C VAL A 155 -10.25 -13.22 -10.58
N ALA A 156 -9.48 -13.22 -9.50
CA ALA A 156 -8.49 -14.25 -9.20
C ALA A 156 -9.14 -15.53 -8.64
N ALA A 157 -10.22 -15.38 -7.89
CA ALA A 157 -11.02 -16.50 -7.39
C ALA A 157 -12.44 -16.07 -7.02
N MET A 158 -13.38 -16.99 -7.18
CA MET A 158 -14.69 -16.93 -6.53
C MET A 158 -14.62 -17.81 -5.28
N ASP A 159 -14.75 -17.19 -4.12
CA ASP A 159 -14.63 -17.85 -2.83
C ASP A 159 -15.98 -18.39 -2.34
N GLY A 160 -15.97 -19.11 -1.21
CA GLY A 160 -17.19 -19.60 -0.58
C GLY A 160 -18.17 -18.46 -0.25
N ALA A 161 -19.46 -18.69 -0.51
CA ALA A 161 -20.52 -17.76 -0.17
C ALA A 161 -20.55 -17.49 1.35
N ILE A 162 -20.99 -16.29 1.73
CA ILE A 162 -21.11 -15.90 3.13
C ILE A 162 -22.01 -16.88 3.90
N ASN A 163 -21.54 -17.38 5.04
CA ASN A 163 -22.22 -18.37 5.87
C ASN A 163 -21.89 -18.19 7.37
N GLY A 164 -22.45 -19.03 8.24
CA GLY A 164 -22.23 -19.00 9.68
C GLY A 164 -23.18 -18.06 10.45
N ALA A 165 -23.76 -17.06 9.79
CA ALA A 165 -24.77 -16.17 10.35
C ALA A 165 -25.99 -16.07 9.39
N PRO A 166 -27.10 -16.77 9.68
CA PRO A 166 -28.29 -16.75 8.82
C PRO A 166 -28.83 -15.33 8.60
N GLY A 167 -29.01 -14.94 7.34
CA GLY A 167 -29.55 -13.62 6.98
C GLY A 167 -28.55 -12.46 7.07
N ALA A 168 -27.28 -12.73 7.37
CA ALA A 168 -26.27 -11.69 7.45
C ALA A 168 -26.00 -11.04 6.09
N MET A 169 -25.85 -9.72 6.09
CA MET A 169 -25.55 -8.92 4.90
C MET A 169 -24.24 -8.16 5.10
N VAL A 170 -23.15 -8.63 4.49
CA VAL A 170 -21.85 -7.95 4.60
C VAL A 170 -21.85 -6.70 3.72
N THR A 171 -21.71 -5.53 4.35
CA THR A 171 -21.69 -4.23 3.64
C THR A 171 -20.48 -3.36 3.98
N GLY A 172 -19.75 -3.69 5.04
CA GLY A 172 -18.40 -3.19 5.32
C GLY A 172 -17.48 -4.37 5.61
N GLY A 173 -16.25 -4.32 5.12
CA GLY A 173 -15.24 -5.35 5.35
C GLY A 173 -13.86 -4.71 5.37
N ALA A 174 -13.02 -5.08 6.33
CA ALA A 174 -11.69 -4.50 6.50
C ALA A 174 -10.68 -5.50 7.08
N TYR A 175 -9.47 -5.52 6.53
CA TYR A 175 -8.34 -6.32 7.00
C TYR A 175 -7.48 -5.54 8.02
N THR A 176 -7.07 -6.21 9.08
CA THR A 176 -6.07 -5.65 10.02
C THR A 176 -4.66 -5.63 9.42
N ASN A 177 -3.76 -4.86 10.07
CA ASN A 177 -2.35 -4.75 9.71
C ASN A 177 -2.16 -4.22 8.28
N ASN A 178 -2.86 -3.14 7.91
CA ASN A 178 -2.92 -2.61 6.55
C ASN A 178 -1.60 -1.96 6.07
N ARG A 179 -0.51 -2.73 6.08
CA ARG A 179 0.88 -2.33 5.77
C ARG A 179 1.53 -3.40 4.90
N ALA A 180 2.35 -2.99 3.94
CA ALA A 180 3.12 -3.93 3.13
C ALA A 180 4.06 -4.82 3.97
N GLY A 181 4.22 -6.07 3.52
CA GLY A 181 5.19 -7.03 4.07
C GLY A 181 4.70 -7.85 5.26
N VAL A 182 3.57 -7.49 5.88
CA VAL A 182 2.99 -8.25 7.00
C VAL A 182 2.68 -9.69 6.61
N THR A 183 2.77 -10.61 7.57
CA THR A 183 2.53 -12.05 7.36
C THR A 183 1.20 -12.52 7.93
N SER A 184 0.51 -11.68 8.71
CA SER A 184 -0.79 -11.97 9.29
C SER A 184 -1.75 -10.81 9.13
N THR A 185 -3.04 -11.15 9.01
CA THR A 185 -4.16 -10.21 8.95
C THR A 185 -5.42 -10.92 9.45
N THR A 186 -6.44 -10.16 9.81
CA THR A 186 -7.78 -10.65 10.18
C THR A 186 -8.82 -9.82 9.43
N LEU A 187 -9.76 -10.48 8.76
CA LEU A 187 -10.89 -9.83 8.10
C LEU A 187 -12.04 -9.66 9.09
N PHE A 188 -12.52 -8.43 9.24
CA PHE A 188 -13.74 -8.10 9.97
C PHE A 188 -14.82 -7.62 9.01
N ASN A 189 -16.07 -7.94 9.31
CA ASN A 189 -17.24 -7.55 8.53
C ASN A 189 -18.30 -6.88 9.40
N ILE A 190 -18.95 -5.85 8.87
CA ILE A 190 -20.11 -5.21 9.47
C ILE A 190 -21.38 -5.68 8.76
N ASP A 191 -22.33 -6.13 9.57
CA ASP A 191 -23.68 -6.52 9.15
C ASP A 191 -24.72 -5.56 9.74
N PRO A 192 -25.30 -4.66 8.93
CA PRO A 192 -26.31 -3.72 9.38
C PRO A 192 -27.69 -4.37 9.52
N VAL A 193 -27.93 -5.60 9.02
CA VAL A 193 -29.24 -6.25 9.17
C VAL A 193 -29.42 -6.79 10.59
N ASN A 194 -28.35 -7.35 11.15
CA ASN A 194 -28.37 -7.92 12.49
C ASN A 194 -27.66 -7.05 13.54
N ASP A 195 -27.11 -5.90 13.14
CA ASP A 195 -26.27 -5.02 13.96
C ASP A 195 -25.12 -5.79 14.63
N ARG A 196 -24.32 -6.47 13.83
CA ARG A 196 -23.18 -7.28 14.30
C ARG A 196 -21.88 -6.94 13.61
N LEU A 197 -20.81 -7.02 14.39
CA LEU A 197 -19.45 -7.19 13.87
C LEU A 197 -19.14 -8.69 13.84
N TYR A 198 -18.63 -9.15 12.71
CA TYR A 198 -18.16 -10.52 12.51
C TYR A 198 -16.67 -10.53 12.19
N ARG A 199 -16.01 -11.63 12.54
CA ARG A 199 -14.73 -12.04 11.96
C ARG A 199 -15.01 -13.03 10.84
N GLN A 200 -14.43 -12.83 9.65
CA GLN A 200 -14.57 -13.80 8.57
C GLN A 200 -13.38 -14.76 8.58
N ASN A 201 -13.59 -15.98 9.03
CA ASN A 201 -12.53 -16.94 9.30
C ASN A 201 -12.95 -18.39 8.98
N PRO A 202 -12.31 -19.07 8.02
CA PRO A 202 -11.37 -18.52 7.03
C PRO A 202 -12.07 -17.54 6.06
N PRO A 203 -11.41 -16.45 5.62
CA PRO A 203 -11.98 -15.53 4.63
C PRO A 203 -12.47 -16.23 3.36
N ASN A 204 -11.68 -17.16 2.83
CA ASN A 204 -12.00 -17.83 1.56
C ASN A 204 -13.19 -18.81 1.68
N ASN A 205 -13.58 -19.19 2.90
CA ASN A 205 -14.77 -20.02 3.12
C ASN A 205 -16.04 -19.19 3.26
N GLY A 206 -15.94 -17.87 3.44
CA GLY A 206 -17.09 -17.00 3.71
C GLY A 206 -17.67 -17.14 5.13
N THR A 207 -17.03 -17.91 6.01
CA THR A 207 -17.57 -18.22 7.34
C THR A 207 -17.45 -17.02 8.28
N LEU A 208 -18.59 -16.59 8.84
CA LEU A 208 -18.68 -15.53 9.82
C LEU A 208 -18.69 -16.10 11.25
N GLU A 209 -17.81 -15.57 12.08
CA GLU A 209 -17.75 -15.81 13.53
C GLU A 209 -18.15 -14.51 14.24
N GLU A 210 -19.17 -14.54 15.11
CA GLU A 210 -19.65 -13.34 15.81
C GLU A 210 -18.58 -12.78 16.75
N VAL A 211 -18.34 -11.46 16.66
CA VAL A 211 -17.51 -10.73 17.63
C VAL A 211 -18.41 -10.07 18.68
N GLY A 212 -19.48 -9.40 18.24
CA GLY A 212 -20.47 -8.83 19.14
C GLY A 212 -21.38 -7.79 18.47
N ALA A 213 -22.30 -7.24 19.26
CA ALA A 213 -23.27 -6.25 18.81
C ALA A 213 -22.64 -4.87 18.57
N LEU A 214 -23.09 -4.20 17.51
CA LEU A 214 -22.70 -2.81 17.21
C LEU A 214 -23.16 -1.82 18.29
N GLY A 215 -24.21 -2.19 19.05
CA GLY A 215 -24.79 -1.34 20.09
C GLY A 215 -25.57 -0.15 19.54
N LEU A 216 -25.89 -0.18 18.25
CA LEU A 216 -26.59 0.83 17.48
C LEU A 216 -27.33 0.11 16.33
N ASP A 217 -28.60 0.46 16.14
CA ASP A 217 -29.40 0.04 14.98
C ASP A 217 -29.02 0.90 13.79
N ILE A 218 -28.31 0.30 12.82
CA ILE A 218 -27.85 0.97 11.62
C ILE A 218 -28.63 0.47 10.40
N THR A 219 -29.00 1.40 9.52
CA THR A 219 -29.74 1.04 8.30
C THR A 219 -28.83 0.67 7.12
N GLY A 220 -27.52 0.87 7.26
CA GLY A 220 -26.52 0.53 6.26
C GLY A 220 -25.11 0.89 6.69
N THR A 221 -24.11 0.27 6.05
CA THR A 221 -22.69 0.63 6.16
C THR A 221 -22.20 1.09 4.81
N SER A 222 -21.56 2.24 4.79
CA SER A 222 -21.06 2.94 3.62
C SER A 222 -19.53 2.90 3.53
N GLY A 223 -18.91 1.90 4.14
CA GLY A 223 -17.47 1.72 4.24
C GLY A 223 -17.00 1.44 5.66
N PHE A 224 -15.95 0.62 5.75
CA PHE A 224 -15.30 0.20 6.98
C PHE A 224 -13.83 -0.03 6.64
N ASP A 225 -12.92 0.52 7.43
CA ASP A 225 -11.48 0.39 7.19
C ASP A 225 -10.72 0.36 8.53
N ILE A 226 -9.56 -0.30 8.53
CA ILE A 226 -8.67 -0.48 9.67
C ILE A 226 -7.26 -0.01 9.29
N SER A 227 -6.78 1.00 10.01
CA SER A 227 -5.44 1.55 9.80
C SER A 227 -4.32 0.53 10.09
N PRO A 228 -3.07 0.80 9.66
CA PRO A 228 -1.91 -0.03 10.02
C PRO A 228 -1.73 -0.27 11.52
N ASN A 229 -2.21 0.64 12.37
CA ASN A 229 -2.09 0.57 13.83
C ASN A 229 -3.30 -0.10 14.51
N GLY A 230 -4.31 -0.52 13.73
CA GLY A 230 -5.52 -1.18 14.24
C GLY A 230 -6.66 -0.23 14.60
N ASP A 231 -6.52 1.07 14.37
CA ASP A 231 -7.64 2.01 14.51
C ASP A 231 -8.67 1.74 13.41
N ALA A 232 -9.87 1.33 13.82
CA ALA A 232 -10.95 0.92 12.93
C ALA A 232 -12.06 1.97 12.91
N ILE A 233 -12.45 2.41 11.72
CA ILE A 233 -13.53 3.40 11.52
C ILE A 233 -14.54 2.89 10.49
N ALA A 234 -15.80 3.25 10.68
CA ALA A 234 -16.88 2.94 9.76
C ALA A 234 -17.75 4.18 9.51
N ALA A 235 -18.16 4.36 8.26
CA ALA A 235 -19.25 5.26 7.90
C ALA A 235 -20.54 4.45 7.90
N VAL A 236 -21.48 4.80 8.78
CA VAL A 236 -22.77 4.10 8.92
C VAL A 236 -23.92 5.05 8.71
N THR A 237 -25.08 4.51 8.31
CA THR A 237 -26.30 5.28 8.10
C THR A 237 -27.26 5.13 9.26
N VAL A 238 -27.55 6.23 9.94
CA VAL A 238 -28.49 6.30 11.07
C VAL A 238 -29.51 7.39 10.78
N PHE A 239 -30.80 7.05 10.83
CA PHE A 239 -31.90 7.98 10.47
C PHE A 239 -31.71 8.68 9.11
N GLY A 240 -31.12 7.98 8.13
CA GLY A 240 -30.88 8.50 6.78
C GLY A 240 -29.70 9.48 6.67
N GLN A 241 -28.88 9.62 7.71
CA GLN A 241 -27.66 10.45 7.71
C GLN A 241 -26.41 9.59 7.87
N SER A 242 -25.34 9.95 7.15
CA SER A 242 -24.03 9.33 7.32
C SER A 242 -23.33 9.88 8.56
N GLU A 243 -22.86 8.99 9.43
CA GLU A 243 -22.03 9.34 10.58
C GLU A 243 -20.77 8.47 10.63
N LEU A 244 -19.66 9.07 11.06
CA LEU A 244 -18.41 8.38 11.28
C LEU A 244 -18.39 7.79 12.70
N ASN A 245 -18.02 6.53 12.80
CA ASN A 245 -17.91 5.81 14.06
C ASN A 245 -16.56 5.11 14.16
N GLN A 246 -16.00 5.06 15.36
CA GLN A 246 -14.93 4.12 15.70
C GLN A 246 -15.56 2.75 15.97
N VAL A 247 -14.91 1.69 15.49
CA VAL A 247 -15.34 0.30 15.70
C VAL A 247 -14.43 -0.37 16.70
N ASN A 248 -14.97 -0.90 17.80
CA ASN A 248 -14.19 -1.71 18.71
C ASN A 248 -14.09 -3.16 18.19
N LEU A 249 -12.94 -3.53 17.63
CA LEU A 249 -12.71 -4.85 17.02
C LEU A 249 -12.79 -6.05 17.99
N SER A 250 -12.82 -5.80 19.30
CA SER A 250 -12.94 -6.87 20.33
C SER A 250 -14.37 -7.09 20.81
N THR A 251 -15.25 -6.10 20.68
CA THR A 251 -16.63 -6.15 21.22
C THR A 251 -17.71 -5.90 20.17
N GLY A 252 -17.33 -5.39 19.00
CA GLY A 252 -18.26 -4.94 17.95
C GLY A 252 -18.80 -3.53 18.13
N ARG A 253 -18.70 -2.94 19.34
CA ARG A 253 -19.39 -1.68 19.65
C ARG A 253 -18.91 -0.50 18.80
N LEU A 254 -19.88 0.30 18.34
CA LEU A 254 -19.65 1.58 17.68
C LEU A 254 -19.55 2.71 18.71
N GLN A 255 -18.65 3.66 18.45
CA GLN A 255 -18.56 4.94 19.15
C GLN A 255 -18.64 6.06 18.11
N LYS A 256 -19.64 6.94 18.22
CA LYS A 256 -19.77 8.06 17.29
C LYS A 256 -18.57 8.98 17.41
N LEU A 257 -18.01 9.37 16.27
CA LEU A 257 -16.93 10.37 16.13
C LEU A 257 -17.45 11.69 15.59
N GLY A 258 -18.49 11.66 14.74
CA GLY A 258 -19.14 12.87 14.24
C GLY A 258 -20.01 12.61 13.02
N ASP A 259 -20.75 13.63 12.59
CA ASP A 259 -21.57 13.58 11.37
C ASP A 259 -20.70 13.81 10.13
N LEU A 260 -21.07 13.18 9.01
CA LEU A 260 -20.40 13.33 7.72
C LEU A 260 -21.18 14.33 6.84
N PRO A 261 -20.50 15.07 5.96
CA PRO A 261 -21.05 16.24 5.25
C PRO A 261 -21.95 15.89 4.05
N ALA A 262 -22.08 14.61 3.71
CA ALA A 262 -22.82 14.12 2.56
C ALA A 262 -23.24 12.66 2.78
N ASN A 263 -24.04 12.13 1.85
CA ASN A 263 -24.30 10.70 1.78
C ASN A 263 -23.02 9.97 1.31
N ILE A 264 -22.39 9.25 2.23
CA ILE A 264 -21.15 8.51 1.97
C ILE A 264 -21.50 7.12 1.46
N ILE A 265 -20.67 6.59 0.55
CA ILE A 265 -20.78 5.24 -0.02
C ILE A 265 -19.47 4.45 0.04
N GLY A 266 -18.35 5.07 0.43
CA GLY A 266 -17.09 4.39 0.72
C GLY A 266 -16.21 5.24 1.64
N ILE A 267 -15.34 4.60 2.43
CA ILE A 267 -14.22 5.27 3.11
C ILE A 267 -12.94 4.47 2.90
N ALA A 268 -11.80 5.15 2.91
CA ALA A 268 -10.48 4.52 2.84
C ALA A 268 -9.43 5.35 3.60
N ILE A 269 -8.60 4.71 4.41
CA ILE A 269 -7.52 5.27 5.20
C ILE A 269 -6.23 5.14 4.37
N PRO A 270 -5.50 6.24 4.11
CA PRO A 270 -4.21 6.17 3.44
C PRO A 270 -3.24 5.23 4.16
N THR A 271 -2.55 4.39 3.39
CA THR A 271 -1.51 3.51 3.93
C THR A 271 -0.21 4.28 4.17
N GLU A 272 0.70 3.71 4.95
CA GLU A 272 2.02 4.31 5.13
C GLU A 272 2.88 4.19 3.86
N PRO A 273 3.83 5.13 3.65
CA PRO A 273 4.83 5.00 2.59
C PRO A 273 5.55 3.66 2.66
N VAL A 274 5.80 3.08 1.49
CA VAL A 274 6.50 1.81 1.34
C VAL A 274 7.60 1.93 0.30
N ALA A 275 8.74 1.30 0.61
CA ALA A 275 9.85 1.08 -0.28
C ALA A 275 10.28 -0.39 -0.23
N TYR A 276 10.89 -0.80 -1.34
CA TYR A 276 11.38 -2.13 -1.61
C TYR A 276 12.86 -2.02 -1.95
N ALA A 277 13.66 -3.00 -1.55
CA ALA A 277 15.05 -3.10 -1.95
C ALA A 277 15.49 -4.56 -2.14
N ILE A 278 16.58 -4.75 -2.88
CA ILE A 278 17.19 -6.07 -3.08
C ILE A 278 18.52 -6.11 -2.34
N ASP A 279 18.67 -7.06 -1.42
CA ASP A 279 19.95 -7.31 -0.74
C ASP A 279 20.90 -8.19 -1.57
N ASP A 280 22.15 -8.33 -1.10
CA ASP A 280 23.15 -9.14 -1.79
C ASP A 280 22.81 -10.64 -1.91
N ALA A 281 21.87 -11.13 -1.10
CA ALA A 281 21.39 -12.51 -1.10
C ALA A 281 20.12 -12.70 -1.97
N ASN A 282 19.73 -11.70 -2.77
CA ASN A 282 18.49 -11.66 -3.57
C ASN A 282 17.20 -11.71 -2.74
N ASN A 283 17.23 -11.31 -1.46
CA ASN A 283 15.99 -11.11 -0.72
C ASN A 283 15.39 -9.75 -1.07
N LEU A 284 14.06 -9.71 -1.08
CA LEU A 284 13.28 -8.49 -1.15
C LEU A 284 13.11 -7.94 0.28
N LEU A 285 13.64 -6.74 0.53
CA LEU A 285 13.44 -5.98 1.75
C LEU A 285 12.26 -5.04 1.55
N ILE A 286 11.32 -5.01 2.49
CA ILE A 286 10.13 -4.13 2.47
C ILE A 286 10.16 -3.26 3.72
N PHE A 287 10.05 -1.94 3.56
CA PHE A 287 10.14 -1.00 4.67
C PHE A 287 9.42 0.32 4.42
N ASN A 288 9.18 1.09 5.49
CA ASN A 288 8.70 2.47 5.38
C ASN A 288 9.92 3.43 5.28
N PRO A 289 10.11 4.15 4.16
CA PRO A 289 11.28 5.01 3.94
C PRO A 289 11.29 6.30 4.79
N VAL A 290 10.16 6.65 5.45
CA VAL A 290 10.06 7.85 6.30
C VAL A 290 9.99 7.54 7.80
N ALA A 291 10.30 6.30 8.20
CA ALA A 291 10.33 5.94 9.61
C ALA A 291 11.44 6.69 10.38
N ALA A 292 11.11 7.20 11.57
CA ALA A 292 11.98 8.08 12.37
C ALA A 292 13.07 7.35 13.19
N SER A 293 12.96 6.03 13.34
CA SER A 293 13.94 5.19 14.04
C SER A 293 14.68 4.31 13.02
N PRO A 294 15.84 3.71 13.38
CA PRO A 294 16.47 2.71 12.53
C PRO A 294 15.45 1.67 12.05
N ILE A 295 15.41 1.49 10.73
CA ILE A 295 14.39 0.71 10.04
C ILE A 295 14.78 -0.77 10.10
N THR A 296 13.92 -1.61 10.66
CA THR A 296 14.01 -3.06 10.51
C THR A 296 13.19 -3.47 9.28
N PRO A 297 13.80 -3.74 8.11
CA PRO A 297 13.05 -4.17 6.95
C PRO A 297 12.43 -5.55 7.17
N THR A 298 11.26 -5.78 6.59
CA THR A 298 10.72 -7.13 6.44
C THR A 298 11.41 -7.80 5.25
N THR A 299 12.08 -8.93 5.50
CA THR A 299 12.76 -9.71 4.47
C THR A 299 11.84 -10.79 3.89
N LYS A 300 11.80 -10.89 2.56
CA LYS A 300 11.08 -11.94 1.81
C LYS A 300 12.03 -12.61 0.83
N THR A 301 11.95 -13.93 0.71
CA THR A 301 12.76 -14.68 -0.26
C THR A 301 12.13 -14.61 -1.65
N ILE A 302 12.95 -14.43 -2.69
CA ILE A 302 12.50 -14.51 -4.08
C ILE A 302 12.78 -15.91 -4.63
N MET A 303 11.76 -16.56 -5.18
CA MET A 303 11.84 -17.88 -5.81
C MET A 303 11.56 -17.78 -7.30
N GLY A 304 12.04 -18.73 -8.12
CA GLY A 304 11.74 -18.80 -9.56
C GLY A 304 12.74 -18.10 -10.49
N LEU A 305 13.81 -17.53 -9.94
CA LEU A 305 14.95 -17.01 -10.73
C LEU A 305 15.71 -18.15 -11.43
N GLN A 306 16.43 -17.83 -12.52
CA GLN A 306 17.34 -18.81 -13.12
C GLN A 306 18.47 -19.18 -12.15
N MET A 307 19.02 -20.38 -12.31
CA MET A 307 20.11 -20.86 -11.46
C MET A 307 21.33 -19.91 -11.55
N GLY A 308 21.78 -19.43 -10.39
CA GLY A 308 22.93 -18.51 -10.29
C GLY A 308 22.63 -17.06 -10.67
N GLU A 309 21.37 -16.71 -10.95
CA GLU A 309 20.99 -15.34 -11.29
C GLU A 309 20.84 -14.46 -10.05
N SER A 310 21.21 -13.20 -10.19
CA SER A 310 20.95 -12.15 -9.21
C SER A 310 20.01 -11.08 -9.77
N ILE A 311 19.29 -10.39 -8.89
CA ILE A 311 18.51 -9.22 -9.27
C ILE A 311 19.40 -7.98 -9.17
N LEU A 312 19.37 -7.17 -10.22
CA LEU A 312 20.20 -5.98 -10.42
C LEU A 312 19.41 -4.67 -10.42
N GLY A 313 18.08 -4.74 -10.53
CA GLY A 313 17.19 -3.58 -10.60
C GLY A 313 15.76 -4.00 -10.28
N ILE A 314 14.98 -3.12 -9.66
CA ILE A 314 13.54 -3.30 -9.45
C ILE A 314 12.83 -1.97 -9.63
N ASP A 315 11.61 -2.00 -10.15
CA ASP A 315 10.73 -0.82 -10.20
C ASP A 315 9.27 -1.24 -10.42
N PHE A 316 8.32 -0.43 -9.96
CA PHE A 316 6.90 -0.60 -10.19
C PHE A 316 6.48 0.01 -11.53
N ARG A 317 5.72 -0.75 -12.32
CA ARG A 317 5.12 -0.23 -13.54
C ARG A 317 3.91 0.67 -13.22
N PRO A 318 3.91 1.97 -13.56
CA PRO A 318 2.82 2.87 -13.16
C PRO A 318 1.44 2.51 -13.69
N SER A 319 1.37 1.85 -14.85
CA SER A 319 0.12 1.47 -15.52
C SER A 319 -0.61 0.30 -14.87
N ASN A 320 0.01 -0.46 -13.97
CA ASN A 320 -0.68 -1.56 -13.28
C ASN A 320 -0.20 -1.83 -11.85
N GLY A 321 0.85 -1.16 -11.37
CA GLY A 321 1.39 -1.38 -10.03
C GLY A 321 2.08 -2.73 -9.86
N GLN A 322 2.45 -3.42 -10.94
CA GLN A 322 3.24 -4.64 -10.88
C GLN A 322 4.71 -4.30 -10.61
N LEU A 323 5.34 -4.97 -9.64
CA LEU A 323 6.78 -4.89 -9.41
C LEU A 323 7.53 -5.71 -10.47
N TYR A 324 8.49 -5.10 -11.14
CA TYR A 324 9.39 -5.75 -12.09
C TYR A 324 10.80 -5.84 -11.54
N ALA A 325 11.59 -6.77 -12.08
CA ALA A 325 13.00 -6.93 -11.74
C ALA A 325 13.87 -7.19 -12.98
N LEU A 326 15.08 -6.65 -12.96
CA LEU A 326 16.15 -6.96 -13.90
C LEU A 326 17.03 -8.07 -13.35
N GLY A 327 17.10 -9.20 -14.05
CA GLY A 327 18.00 -10.30 -13.72
C GLY A 327 19.38 -10.15 -14.38
N SER A 328 20.42 -10.63 -13.69
CA SER A 328 21.82 -10.56 -14.14
C SER A 328 22.11 -11.37 -15.39
N THR A 329 21.17 -12.19 -15.84
CA THR A 329 21.27 -12.91 -17.10
C THR A 329 20.52 -12.23 -18.24
N SER A 330 20.28 -10.92 -18.15
CA SER A 330 19.54 -10.11 -19.14
C SER A 330 18.09 -10.55 -19.32
N ARG A 331 17.41 -10.83 -18.21
CA ARG A 331 15.98 -11.19 -18.19
C ARG A 331 15.19 -10.14 -17.42
N ILE A 332 13.95 -9.95 -17.83
CA ILE A 332 12.97 -9.19 -17.06
C ILE A 332 12.07 -10.17 -16.33
N TYR A 333 11.78 -9.89 -15.06
CA TYR A 333 10.85 -10.65 -14.24
C TYR A 333 9.71 -9.76 -13.77
N THR A 334 8.54 -10.34 -13.57
CA THR A 334 7.55 -9.80 -12.63
C THR A 334 7.74 -10.47 -11.28
N LEU A 335 7.60 -9.72 -10.19
CA LEU A 335 7.64 -10.21 -8.82
C LEU A 335 6.25 -10.12 -8.20
N THR A 336 5.70 -11.25 -7.77
CA THR A 336 4.38 -11.29 -7.13
C THR A 336 4.47 -12.06 -5.82
N VAL A 337 3.79 -11.60 -4.78
CA VAL A 337 3.72 -12.34 -3.52
C VAL A 337 3.12 -13.73 -3.75
N ASN A 338 3.72 -14.75 -3.13
CA ASN A 338 3.21 -16.10 -3.21
C ASN A 338 2.06 -16.28 -2.21
N ALA A 339 0.83 -16.39 -2.72
CA ALA A 339 -0.36 -16.54 -1.90
C ALA A 339 -0.38 -17.81 -1.03
N ALA A 340 0.39 -18.85 -1.39
CA ALA A 340 0.52 -20.07 -0.60
C ALA A 340 1.61 -19.97 0.49
N ASN A 341 2.55 -19.04 0.35
CA ASN A 341 3.59 -18.77 1.34
C ASN A 341 3.98 -17.29 1.30
N THR A 342 3.32 -16.48 2.14
CA THR A 342 3.46 -15.01 2.18
C THR A 342 4.84 -14.53 2.64
N ALA A 343 5.74 -15.43 3.05
CA ALA A 343 7.15 -15.11 3.27
C ALA A 343 7.97 -15.05 1.97
N THR A 344 7.38 -15.40 0.83
CA THR A 344 8.08 -15.52 -0.46
C THR A 344 7.41 -14.71 -1.57
N TYR A 345 8.21 -14.25 -2.52
CA TYR A 345 7.78 -13.73 -3.81
C TYR A 345 8.16 -14.72 -4.91
N THR A 346 7.30 -14.87 -5.90
CA THR A 346 7.57 -15.63 -7.12
C THR A 346 8.02 -14.66 -8.21
N ALA A 347 9.21 -14.90 -8.75
CA ALA A 347 9.72 -14.28 -9.96
C ALA A 347 9.24 -15.07 -11.18
N THR A 348 8.53 -14.40 -12.09
CA THR A 348 8.09 -14.99 -13.37
C THR A 348 8.83 -14.29 -14.50
N ALA A 349 9.65 -15.04 -15.24
CA ALA A 349 10.39 -14.49 -16.37
C ALA A 349 9.44 -14.02 -17.47
N LEU A 350 9.70 -12.83 -18.00
CA LEU A 350 8.99 -12.27 -19.13
C LEU A 350 9.73 -12.62 -20.43
N GLY A 351 8.98 -13.05 -21.44
CA GLY A 351 9.56 -13.50 -22.71
C GLY A 351 10.12 -14.92 -22.66
N ALA A 352 10.65 -15.40 -23.78
CA ALA A 352 11.13 -16.77 -23.92
C ALA A 352 12.58 -17.00 -23.43
N GLY A 353 13.31 -15.93 -23.09
CA GLY A 353 14.74 -16.00 -22.79
C GLY A 353 15.35 -14.62 -22.51
N PRO A 354 16.69 -14.54 -22.42
CA PRO A 354 17.38 -13.28 -22.21
C PRO A 354 17.21 -12.36 -23.41
N PHE A 355 17.11 -11.05 -23.15
CA PHE A 355 17.06 -10.05 -24.22
C PHE A 355 18.45 -9.81 -24.84
N THR A 356 18.44 -9.27 -26.06
CA THR A 356 19.65 -8.91 -26.84
C THR A 356 19.55 -7.46 -27.33
N PRO A 357 20.62 -6.64 -27.25
CA PRO A 357 21.94 -6.95 -26.68
C PRO A 357 21.88 -7.22 -25.17
N ALA A 358 22.78 -8.07 -24.69
CA ALA A 358 22.91 -8.40 -23.28
C ALA A 358 23.35 -7.19 -22.44
N LEU A 359 23.10 -7.26 -21.13
CA LEU A 359 23.62 -6.29 -20.17
C LEU A 359 25.15 -6.18 -20.25
N SER A 360 25.64 -4.96 -20.24
CA SER A 360 27.06 -4.62 -20.18
C SER A 360 27.32 -3.84 -18.90
N GLY A 361 28.32 -4.25 -18.12
CA GLY A 361 28.70 -3.60 -16.87
C GLY A 361 28.34 -4.39 -15.62
N THR A 362 28.47 -3.74 -14.47
CA THR A 362 28.31 -4.33 -13.12
C THR A 362 27.36 -3.53 -12.24
N SER A 363 26.92 -2.35 -12.68
CA SER A 363 26.00 -1.48 -11.96
C SER A 363 24.99 -0.89 -12.93
N PHE A 364 23.74 -0.82 -12.52
CA PHE A 364 22.63 -0.57 -13.42
C PHE A 364 21.59 0.35 -12.79
N GLY A 365 21.13 1.34 -13.57
CA GLY A 365 19.85 2.01 -13.32
C GLY A 365 18.73 1.24 -14.01
N PHE A 366 17.58 1.11 -13.35
CA PHE A 366 16.41 0.39 -13.84
C PHE A 366 15.16 1.11 -13.39
N ASP A 367 14.40 1.68 -14.31
CA ASP A 367 13.22 2.50 -13.95
C ASP A 367 12.22 2.61 -15.10
N PHE A 368 10.93 2.70 -14.79
CA PHE A 368 9.86 2.89 -15.75
C PHE A 368 9.75 4.36 -16.16
N ASN A 369 9.75 4.60 -17.47
CA ASN A 369 9.20 5.85 -18.00
C ASN A 369 7.70 5.66 -18.26
N PRO A 370 6.79 6.25 -17.47
CA PRO A 370 5.35 6.12 -17.67
C PRO A 370 4.83 6.73 -18.97
N VAL A 371 5.57 7.63 -19.63
CA VAL A 371 5.10 8.28 -20.89
C VAL A 371 5.08 7.28 -22.05
N PRO A 372 6.19 6.62 -22.43
CA PRO A 372 6.17 5.55 -23.41
C PRO A 372 5.79 4.18 -22.82
N ASP A 373 5.66 4.06 -21.49
CA ASP A 373 5.46 2.79 -20.77
C ASP A 373 6.55 1.75 -21.12
N LEU A 374 7.81 2.20 -21.00
CA LEU A 374 9.01 1.40 -21.25
C LEU A 374 9.96 1.48 -20.07
N ILE A 375 10.70 0.41 -19.85
CA ILE A 375 11.74 0.34 -18.83
C ILE A 375 13.01 0.95 -19.42
N ARG A 376 13.64 1.89 -18.72
CA ARG A 376 14.99 2.37 -18.98
C ARG A 376 15.98 1.47 -18.24
N VAL A 377 17.02 1.03 -18.94
CA VAL A 377 18.17 0.37 -18.33
C VAL A 377 19.43 1.10 -18.74
N VAL A 378 20.16 1.62 -17.76
CA VAL A 378 21.47 2.27 -17.96
C VAL A 378 22.54 1.55 -17.15
N SER A 379 23.82 1.69 -17.52
CA SER A 379 24.89 1.03 -16.78
C SER A 379 26.17 1.87 -16.63
N ASN A 380 27.05 1.40 -15.75
CA ASN A 380 28.39 1.95 -15.58
C ASN A 380 29.33 1.75 -16.77
N THR A 381 28.93 0.99 -17.79
CA THR A 381 29.65 0.94 -19.08
C THR A 381 28.98 1.81 -20.13
N ARG A 382 28.18 2.80 -19.69
CA ARG A 382 27.43 3.77 -20.51
C ARG A 382 26.31 3.15 -21.35
N GLN A 383 25.96 1.88 -21.12
CA GLN A 383 24.87 1.23 -21.84
C GLN A 383 23.57 2.02 -21.59
N ASN A 384 22.73 2.14 -22.61
CA ASN A 384 21.47 2.89 -22.54
C ASN A 384 20.40 2.18 -23.38
N LEU A 385 19.48 1.49 -22.71
CA LEU A 385 18.49 0.62 -23.35
C LEU A 385 17.08 1.03 -22.94
N ARG A 386 16.12 0.78 -23.84
CA ARG A 386 14.70 0.71 -23.51
C ARG A 386 14.21 -0.71 -23.67
N VAL A 387 13.55 -1.25 -22.65
CA VAL A 387 13.04 -2.62 -22.60
C VAL A 387 11.52 -2.59 -22.53
N SER A 388 10.88 -3.48 -23.28
CA SER A 388 9.42 -3.64 -23.27
C SER A 388 8.96 -4.39 -22.02
N PRO A 389 8.09 -3.81 -21.18
CA PRO A 389 7.52 -4.51 -20.02
C PRO A 389 6.42 -5.53 -20.39
N VAL A 390 6.09 -5.63 -21.68
CA VAL A 390 5.13 -6.61 -22.22
C VAL A 390 5.83 -7.85 -22.76
N THR A 391 6.97 -7.68 -23.43
CA THR A 391 7.68 -8.81 -24.08
C THR A 391 8.96 -9.20 -23.37
N GLY A 392 9.52 -8.35 -22.50
CA GLY A 392 10.81 -8.55 -21.85
C GLY A 392 12.00 -8.34 -22.78
N ALA A 393 11.77 -7.93 -24.03
CA ALA A 393 12.80 -7.72 -25.05
C ALA A 393 13.21 -6.25 -25.16
N ILE A 394 14.41 -6.01 -25.72
CA ILE A 394 14.86 -4.66 -26.06
C ILE A 394 13.93 -4.05 -27.09
N ASN A 395 13.38 -2.89 -26.75
CA ASN A 395 12.61 -2.04 -27.65
C ASN A 395 13.54 -1.13 -28.46
N ASN A 396 14.54 -0.51 -27.80
CA ASN A 396 15.56 0.30 -28.45
C ASN A 396 16.92 0.19 -27.75
N VAL A 397 17.98 0.29 -28.54
CA VAL A 397 19.33 0.61 -28.09
C VAL A 397 19.53 2.09 -28.38
N ASP A 398 19.67 2.90 -27.34
CA ASP A 398 19.83 4.36 -27.45
C ASP A 398 21.32 4.74 -27.45
N THR A 399 21.61 6.04 -27.63
CA THR A 399 22.99 6.53 -27.58
C THR A 399 23.57 6.32 -26.18
N GLU A 400 24.82 5.87 -26.11
CA GLU A 400 25.55 5.70 -24.86
C GLU A 400 25.58 6.97 -24.01
N LEU A 401 25.68 6.80 -22.70
CA LEU A 401 25.83 7.92 -21.76
C LEU A 401 27.04 8.80 -22.12
N SER A 402 26.86 10.12 -22.15
CA SER A 402 27.80 11.04 -22.81
C SER A 402 29.14 11.20 -22.10
N ILE A 403 29.18 11.04 -20.77
CA ILE A 403 30.40 11.18 -19.97
C ILE A 403 31.19 9.86 -20.00
N MET A 404 32.40 9.88 -20.56
CA MET A 404 33.26 8.69 -20.71
C MET A 404 33.66 8.05 -19.39
N SER A 405 33.82 8.87 -18.34
CA SER A 405 34.22 8.43 -17.00
C SER A 405 33.04 8.18 -16.06
N ALA A 406 31.79 8.26 -16.55
CA ALA A 406 30.63 8.05 -15.70
C ALA A 406 30.55 6.59 -15.26
N ASN A 407 30.36 6.41 -13.95
CA ASN A 407 30.08 5.18 -13.25
C ASN A 407 28.64 5.25 -12.72
N VAL A 408 27.67 5.38 -13.64
CA VAL A 408 26.24 5.42 -13.28
C VAL A 408 25.82 4.11 -12.62
N SER A 409 25.21 4.22 -11.45
CA SER A 409 24.80 3.08 -10.63
C SER A 409 23.31 2.99 -10.42
N ALA A 410 22.55 4.05 -10.69
CA ALA A 410 21.10 4.10 -10.50
C ALA A 410 20.46 5.17 -11.38
N ALA A 411 19.18 5.02 -11.69
CA ALA A 411 18.40 5.96 -12.50
C ALA A 411 16.94 5.96 -12.04
N ALA A 412 16.25 7.10 -12.11
CA ALA A 412 14.83 7.22 -11.78
C ALA A 412 14.11 8.36 -12.53
N TYR A 413 12.86 8.15 -12.92
CA TYR A 413 12.01 9.17 -13.55
C TYR A 413 11.10 9.88 -12.55
N THR A 414 10.98 11.20 -12.68
CA THR A 414 9.91 11.97 -12.01
C THR A 414 8.53 11.65 -12.59
N ASN A 415 7.47 12.00 -11.86
CA ASN A 415 6.08 11.82 -12.25
C ASN A 415 5.75 10.36 -12.54
N ASN A 416 6.20 9.45 -11.67
CA ASN A 416 6.06 8.00 -11.81
C ASN A 416 4.60 7.53 -11.60
N PHE A 417 3.65 8.09 -12.36
CA PHE A 417 2.23 7.76 -12.35
C PHE A 417 1.70 7.63 -13.77
N ALA A 418 0.73 6.73 -13.97
CA ALA A 418 0.15 6.49 -15.29
C ALA A 418 -0.60 7.71 -15.82
N GLY A 419 -0.41 8.01 -17.10
CA GLY A 419 -1.06 9.14 -17.77
C GLY A 419 -0.35 10.48 -17.60
N THR A 420 0.82 10.52 -16.93
CA THR A 420 1.68 11.71 -17.00
C THR A 420 2.07 12.01 -18.44
N MET A 421 2.22 13.30 -18.77
CA MET A 421 2.65 13.74 -20.09
C MET A 421 4.15 14.04 -20.16
N THR A 422 4.81 14.18 -19.02
CA THR A 422 6.21 14.60 -18.94
C THR A 422 6.94 13.90 -17.81
N THR A 423 8.16 13.48 -18.07
CA THR A 423 9.08 12.89 -17.10
C THR A 423 10.47 13.50 -17.28
N THR A 424 11.25 13.54 -16.21
CA THR A 424 12.67 13.89 -16.23
C THR A 424 13.44 12.71 -15.66
N LEU A 425 14.44 12.23 -16.39
CA LEU A 425 15.33 11.16 -15.94
C LEU A 425 16.49 11.74 -15.14
N TYR A 426 16.70 11.19 -13.95
CA TYR A 426 17.86 11.47 -13.12
C TYR A 426 18.72 10.23 -12.96
N ASP A 427 20.03 10.42 -13.01
CA ASP A 427 21.02 9.35 -12.79
C ASP A 427 21.90 9.69 -11.59
N ILE A 428 22.24 8.67 -10.80
CA ILE A 428 23.27 8.76 -9.77
C ILE A 428 24.55 8.12 -10.31
N ASP A 429 25.60 8.92 -10.33
CA ASP A 429 26.97 8.54 -10.65
C ASP A 429 27.79 8.38 -9.37
N THR A 430 28.54 7.29 -9.27
CA THR A 430 29.33 6.96 -8.06
C THR A 430 30.81 6.84 -8.42
N PRO A 431 31.52 7.97 -8.65
CA PRO A 431 32.91 7.92 -9.07
C PRO A 431 33.81 7.37 -7.97
N THR A 432 34.79 6.55 -8.34
CA THR A 432 35.76 5.99 -7.39
C THR A 432 36.57 7.11 -6.72
N GLY A 433 36.57 7.17 -5.38
CA GLY A 433 37.32 8.15 -4.61
C GLY A 433 36.73 9.57 -4.59
N GLY A 434 35.52 9.76 -5.14
CA GLY A 434 34.79 11.02 -5.15
C GLY A 434 33.44 10.94 -4.45
N ASN A 435 32.77 12.08 -4.30
CA ASN A 435 31.37 12.10 -3.88
C ASN A 435 30.48 11.56 -5.00
N ALA A 436 29.37 10.92 -4.63
CA ALA A 436 28.31 10.63 -5.57
C ALA A 436 27.74 11.94 -6.15
N MET A 437 27.31 11.87 -7.41
CA MET A 437 26.85 13.02 -8.19
C MET A 437 25.49 12.73 -8.81
N LEU A 438 24.60 13.72 -8.83
CA LEU A 438 23.31 13.67 -9.50
C LEU A 438 23.42 14.32 -10.87
N TYR A 439 22.91 13.64 -11.89
CA TYR A 439 22.78 14.15 -13.25
C TYR A 439 21.33 14.09 -13.71
N THR A 440 20.95 14.97 -14.62
CA THR A 440 19.79 14.73 -15.48
C THR A 440 20.26 14.08 -16.77
N GLN A 441 19.53 13.09 -17.28
CA GLN A 441 19.75 12.52 -18.60
C GLN A 441 18.79 13.18 -19.60
N ASN A 442 19.23 14.24 -20.27
CA ASN A 442 18.36 15.03 -21.12
C ASN A 442 19.07 15.52 -22.40
N PRO A 443 18.63 15.08 -23.60
CA PRO A 443 17.57 14.09 -23.85
C PRO A 443 17.95 12.67 -23.40
N PRO A 444 17.03 11.87 -22.82
CA PRO A 444 17.34 10.50 -22.36
C PRO A 444 17.88 9.61 -23.48
N ASN A 445 17.29 9.67 -24.68
CA ASN A 445 17.68 8.80 -25.80
C ASN A 445 19.04 9.18 -26.42
N ASN A 446 19.55 10.38 -26.10
CA ASN A 446 20.87 10.84 -26.51
C ASN A 446 21.95 10.54 -25.46
N GLY A 447 21.58 9.91 -24.33
CA GLY A 447 22.49 9.61 -23.23
C GLY A 447 23.14 10.86 -22.61
N THR A 448 22.60 12.06 -22.84
CA THR A 448 23.27 13.31 -22.46
C THR A 448 23.12 13.56 -20.96
N LEU A 449 24.22 13.40 -20.22
CA LEU A 449 24.28 13.68 -18.78
C LEU A 449 24.61 15.15 -18.53
N ASN A 450 23.71 15.84 -17.83
CA ASN A 450 23.89 17.23 -17.39
C ASN A 450 24.00 17.26 -15.86
N LEU A 451 25.11 17.79 -15.35
CA LEU A 451 25.38 17.83 -13.90
C LEU A 451 24.33 18.67 -13.18
N VAL A 452 23.72 18.09 -12.15
CA VAL A 452 22.85 18.82 -11.20
C VAL A 452 23.67 19.27 -10.00
N GLY A 453 24.38 18.34 -9.36
CA GLY A 453 25.23 18.67 -8.22
C GLY A 453 25.72 17.43 -7.47
N SER A 454 26.52 17.66 -6.43
CA SER A 454 27.04 16.58 -5.59
C SER A 454 26.02 16.17 -4.53
N LEU A 455 25.93 14.86 -4.26
CA LEU A 455 25.18 14.33 -3.11
C LEU A 455 25.85 14.67 -1.77
N GLY A 456 27.12 15.09 -1.78
CA GLY A 456 27.87 15.45 -0.58
C GLY A 456 28.38 14.26 0.23
N ILE A 457 28.23 13.04 -0.31
CA ILE A 457 28.62 11.78 0.35
C ILE A 457 29.43 10.90 -0.59
N GLN A 458 30.48 10.28 -0.06
CA GLN A 458 31.19 9.20 -0.73
C GLN A 458 30.49 7.88 -0.43
N VAL A 459 30.20 7.12 -1.47
CA VAL A 459 29.45 5.87 -1.38
C VAL A 459 30.34 4.68 -1.73
N GLU A 460 30.16 3.59 -0.99
CA GLU A 460 31.01 2.39 -1.09
C GLU A 460 30.60 1.45 -2.23
N SER A 461 29.30 1.40 -2.56
CA SER A 461 28.73 0.36 -3.40
C SER A 461 27.48 0.81 -4.15
N VAL A 462 26.90 -0.12 -4.93
CA VAL A 462 25.61 -0.01 -5.62
C VAL A 462 24.56 0.55 -4.67
N ASN A 463 23.81 1.54 -5.16
CA ASN A 463 22.84 2.31 -4.39
C ASN A 463 21.50 2.25 -5.11
N GLY A 464 20.42 2.01 -4.37
CA GLY A 464 19.07 2.12 -4.93
C GLY A 464 18.66 3.59 -5.04
N PHE A 465 17.92 3.96 -6.09
CA PHE A 465 17.37 5.30 -6.28
C PHE A 465 16.02 5.18 -6.98
N ASP A 466 15.01 5.85 -6.46
CA ASP A 466 13.69 5.93 -7.07
C ASP A 466 12.98 7.23 -6.65
N ILE A 467 12.03 7.69 -7.45
CA ILE A 467 11.27 8.92 -7.25
C ILE A 467 9.79 8.58 -7.11
N GLY A 468 9.21 8.97 -5.96
CA GLY A 468 7.79 8.73 -5.67
C GLY A 468 6.86 9.34 -6.73
N GLY A 469 5.87 8.56 -7.16
CA GLY A 469 4.94 8.96 -8.21
C GLY A 469 4.07 10.16 -7.85
N ALA A 470 3.54 10.20 -6.62
CA ALA A 470 2.62 11.25 -6.18
C ALA A 470 3.35 12.44 -5.56
N SER A 471 4.39 12.22 -4.74
CA SER A 471 5.10 13.34 -4.09
C SER A 471 6.25 13.90 -4.92
N ASN A 472 6.75 13.17 -5.92
CA ASN A 472 8.05 13.43 -6.56
C ASN A 472 9.22 13.49 -5.56
N THR A 473 9.08 12.89 -4.38
CA THR A 473 10.19 12.78 -3.42
C THR A 473 11.15 11.73 -3.94
N ALA A 474 12.39 12.15 -4.15
CA ALA A 474 13.47 11.27 -4.58
C ALA A 474 14.11 10.61 -3.37
N TYR A 475 14.11 9.28 -3.33
CA TYR A 475 14.72 8.49 -2.28
C TYR A 475 15.91 7.70 -2.81
N ALA A 476 16.96 7.59 -1.99
CA ALA A 476 18.10 6.73 -2.29
C ALA A 476 18.52 5.90 -1.08
N LEU A 477 18.93 4.66 -1.32
CA LEU A 477 19.69 3.88 -0.34
C LEU A 477 21.17 4.05 -0.62
N LEU A 478 21.87 4.77 0.26
CA LEU A 478 23.30 5.03 0.12
C LEU A 478 24.08 4.33 1.23
N ARG A 479 25.11 3.57 0.84
CA ARG A 479 26.03 2.95 1.79
C ARG A 479 27.31 3.77 1.95
N SER A 480 27.63 4.16 3.18
CA SER A 480 28.85 4.91 3.53
C SER A 480 29.33 4.56 4.93
N GLY A 481 30.65 4.36 5.09
CA GLY A 481 31.26 3.94 6.36
C GLY A 481 30.69 2.62 6.89
N GLY A 482 30.33 1.69 6.00
CA GLY A 482 29.67 0.43 6.33
C GLY A 482 28.22 0.53 6.81
N THR A 483 27.59 1.71 6.71
CA THR A 483 26.20 1.95 7.13
C THR A 483 25.31 2.21 5.92
N THR A 484 24.15 1.58 5.86
CA THR A 484 23.17 1.78 4.78
C THR A 484 22.08 2.74 5.25
N GLY A 485 22.06 3.95 4.69
CA GLY A 485 21.09 5.01 5.02
C GLY A 485 19.99 5.16 3.97
N VAL A 486 18.81 5.56 4.41
CA VAL A 486 17.72 6.06 3.56
C VAL A 486 17.86 7.57 3.48
N TYR A 487 18.09 8.08 2.27
CA TYR A 487 18.28 9.49 1.98
C TYR A 487 17.12 10.03 1.14
N THR A 488 16.79 11.29 1.35
CA THR A 488 16.08 12.08 0.34
C THR A 488 17.09 12.85 -0.50
N ILE A 489 16.86 12.94 -1.81
CA ILE A 489 17.73 13.64 -2.75
C ILE A 489 17.03 14.89 -3.25
N ASN A 490 17.65 16.05 -3.09
CA ASN A 490 17.12 17.29 -3.65
C ASN A 490 17.40 17.32 -5.16
N LEU A 491 16.37 17.11 -5.98
CA LEU A 491 16.49 17.04 -7.44
C LEU A 491 16.96 18.34 -8.11
N ALA A 492 16.91 19.48 -7.42
CA ALA A 492 17.39 20.76 -7.96
C ALA A 492 18.88 21.02 -7.68
N THR A 493 19.43 20.45 -6.62
CA THR A 493 20.80 20.75 -6.14
C THR A 493 21.70 19.52 -6.07
N GLY A 494 21.14 18.32 -6.15
CA GLY A 494 21.84 17.05 -5.95
C GLY A 494 22.05 16.67 -4.48
N ALA A 495 21.81 17.57 -3.52
CA ALA A 495 22.15 17.34 -2.12
C ALA A 495 21.35 16.18 -1.49
N ALA A 496 22.04 15.25 -0.81
CA ALA A 496 21.41 14.16 -0.06
C ALA A 496 21.18 14.56 1.40
N THR A 497 20.00 14.22 1.94
CA THR A 497 19.66 14.39 3.36
C THR A 497 19.32 13.04 3.97
N LEU A 498 20.05 12.64 5.01
CA LEU A 498 19.82 11.38 5.73
C LEU A 498 18.50 11.47 6.50
N GLY A 499 17.60 10.51 6.28
CA GLY A 499 16.38 10.32 7.07
C GLY A 499 16.59 9.32 8.21
N SER A 500 16.91 8.07 7.86
CA SER A 500 17.12 6.97 8.81
C SER A 500 18.13 5.95 8.25
N THR A 501 18.43 4.90 9.02
CA THR A 501 19.35 3.81 8.63
C THR A 501 18.63 2.47 8.60
N LEU A 502 19.02 1.59 7.68
CA LEU A 502 18.56 0.20 7.69
C LEU A 502 19.33 -0.62 8.72
N GLN A 503 18.62 -1.26 9.65
CA GLN A 503 19.20 -2.14 10.65
C GLN A 503 19.90 -3.33 9.99
N GLY A 504 21.08 -3.70 10.51
CA GLY A 504 21.91 -4.75 9.94
C GLY A 504 22.81 -4.29 8.80
N ASN A 505 22.68 -3.04 8.35
CA ASN A 505 23.50 -2.43 7.31
C ASN A 505 23.64 -3.32 6.06
N PRO A 506 22.53 -3.77 5.44
CA PRO A 506 22.60 -4.61 4.26
C PRO A 506 23.24 -3.85 3.10
N THR A 507 24.10 -4.51 2.34
CA THR A 507 24.42 -4.04 0.98
C THR A 507 23.20 -4.26 0.10
N VAL A 508 22.85 -3.26 -0.70
CA VAL A 508 21.67 -3.29 -1.57
C VAL A 508 22.06 -3.08 -3.02
N ARG A 509 21.29 -3.65 -3.95
CA ARG A 509 21.53 -3.53 -5.40
C ARG A 509 20.50 -2.69 -6.13
N ALA A 510 19.31 -2.56 -5.57
CA ALA A 510 18.19 -1.88 -6.20
C ALA A 510 17.19 -1.37 -5.15
N MET A 511 16.38 -0.38 -5.52
CA MET A 511 15.28 0.14 -4.73
C MET A 511 14.11 0.52 -5.63
N ALA A 512 12.89 0.38 -5.11
CA ALA A 512 11.68 0.94 -5.68
C ALA A 512 10.77 1.48 -4.56
N VAL A 513 10.01 2.53 -4.81
CA VAL A 513 9.06 3.19 -3.92
C VAL A 513 7.65 2.89 -4.42
N GLY A 514 6.70 2.69 -3.50
CA GLY A 514 5.30 2.53 -3.85
C GLY A 514 4.77 3.73 -4.64
N LEU A 515 4.05 3.46 -5.74
CA LEU A 515 3.57 4.46 -6.70
C LEU A 515 2.62 5.53 -6.13
N GLY A 516 2.03 5.29 -4.96
CA GLY A 516 1.09 6.20 -4.29
C GLY A 516 1.76 7.30 -3.46
N PHE A 517 3.08 7.30 -3.37
CA PHE A 517 3.84 8.18 -2.48
C PHE A 517 4.74 9.16 -3.19
#